data_AF-A0A5D4JEZ6-F1
#
_entry.id   AF-A0A5D4JEZ6-F1
#
_cell.length_a   1.000
_cell.length_b   1.000
_cell.length_c   1.000
_cell.angle_alpha   90.00
_cell.angle_beta   90.00
_cell.angle_gamma   90.00
#
_symmetry.space_group_name_H-M   'P 1'
#
loop_
_entity.id
_entity.type
_entity.pdbx_description
1 polymer ?
#
loop_
_entity_poly.entity_id
_entity_poly.type
_entity_poly.pdbx_seq_one_letter_code
_entity_poly.pdbx_strand_id
1 'polypeptide(L)'
;MPPQTVSLPSSSPPPTSPSLTKDASGAVPRIVPVRRTGRWAAAVAVLVLLALAMDSVIRNDAFQWDVVLAYFATASVLRGLWLILWLTAVVMVLGFVLGALLAVLRLSGNPVLQAVSWGYVRLFRSTPILVQPLFWFNIGALYPQILGVSAVTTLLSIGQRYVERYYARGTAGAR
;
A
#
# COMPACT_ATOMS: atom_id res chain seq x y z
N MET A 1 71.18 -8.79 -0.70
CA MET A 1 69.96 -8.19 -0.10
C MET A 1 69.11 -9.34 0.44
N PRO A 2 69.07 -9.63 1.76
CA PRO A 2 67.95 -10.39 2.33
C PRO A 2 66.74 -9.43 2.38
N PRO A 3 65.47 -9.88 2.26
CA PRO A 3 64.79 -10.41 3.45
C PRO A 3 63.58 -11.38 3.21
N GLN A 4 63.40 -12.32 4.14
CA GLN A 4 62.11 -12.76 4.73
C GLN A 4 61.25 -13.80 3.99
N THR A 5 61.32 -15.01 4.56
CA THR A 5 60.24 -16.00 4.65
C THR A 5 58.93 -15.40 5.14
N VAL A 6 57.86 -15.52 4.35
CA VAL A 6 56.48 -15.48 4.85
C VAL A 6 55.90 -16.88 4.75
N SER A 7 55.70 -17.46 5.92
CA SER A 7 55.09 -18.75 6.19
C SER A 7 53.66 -18.79 5.66
N LEU A 8 53.36 -19.69 4.73
CA LEU A 8 51.97 -20.00 4.38
C LEU A 8 51.34 -20.78 5.55
N PRO A 9 50.15 -20.38 6.03
CA PRO A 9 49.48 -21.09 7.11
C PRO A 9 49.11 -22.52 6.68
N SER A 10 49.33 -23.42 7.63
CA SER A 10 48.94 -24.82 7.70
C SER A 10 47.65 -25.16 6.94
N SER A 11 47.79 -26.10 6.02
CA SER A 11 46.69 -26.87 5.42
C SER A 11 45.78 -27.42 6.51
N SER A 12 44.54 -26.95 6.56
CA SER A 12 43.47 -27.58 7.34
C SER A 12 43.28 -29.03 6.86
N PRO A 13 43.05 -30.00 7.77
CA PRO A 13 42.74 -31.36 7.34
C PRO A 13 41.43 -31.35 6.52
N PRO A 14 41.32 -32.18 5.46
CA PRO A 14 40.08 -32.26 4.69
C PRO A 14 38.96 -32.72 5.64
N PRO A 15 37.74 -32.17 5.54
CA PRO A 15 36.62 -32.74 6.27
C PRO A 15 36.46 -34.19 5.82
N THR A 16 36.54 -35.11 6.79
CA THR A 16 36.17 -36.51 6.62
C THR A 16 34.80 -36.56 5.96
N SER A 17 34.78 -36.80 4.66
CA SER A 17 33.55 -37.12 3.95
C SER A 17 33.02 -38.38 4.60
N PRO A 18 31.79 -38.41 5.15
CA PRO A 18 31.25 -39.63 5.70
C PRO A 18 31.32 -40.67 4.59
N SER A 19 32.00 -41.76 4.90
CA SER A 19 32.01 -42.98 4.11
C SER A 19 30.56 -43.35 3.80
N LEU A 20 30.08 -43.00 2.60
CA LEU A 20 28.91 -43.60 1.96
C LEU A 20 29.29 -45.02 1.52
N THR A 21 29.81 -45.81 2.46
CA THR A 21 30.02 -47.23 2.31
C THR A 21 28.64 -47.87 2.26
N LYS A 22 28.25 -48.26 1.05
CA LYS A 22 27.63 -49.56 0.80
C LYS A 22 26.30 -49.83 1.51
N ASP A 23 25.34 -48.92 1.35
CA ASP A 23 23.89 -49.22 1.46
C ASP A 23 23.10 -48.60 0.29
N ALA A 24 23.77 -48.35 -0.83
CA ALA A 24 23.15 -47.94 -2.09
C ALA A 24 22.54 -49.13 -2.87
N SER A 25 21.80 -50.00 -2.19
CA SER A 25 21.01 -51.04 -2.87
C SER A 25 19.73 -51.36 -2.10
N GLY A 26 18.58 -51.00 -2.70
CA GLY A 26 17.38 -51.83 -2.59
C GLY A 26 16.24 -51.40 -1.68
N ALA A 27 16.33 -50.32 -0.91
CA ALA A 27 15.20 -49.88 -0.09
C ALA A 27 14.42 -48.75 -0.79
N VAL A 28 13.57 -49.11 -1.77
CA VAL A 28 12.49 -48.22 -2.23
C VAL A 28 11.73 -47.77 -0.97
N PRO A 29 11.72 -46.47 -0.62
CA PRO A 29 11.04 -46.02 0.58
C PRO A 29 9.58 -46.43 0.49
N ARG A 30 9.14 -47.34 1.38
CA ARG A 30 7.75 -47.78 1.40
C ARG A 30 6.90 -46.62 1.86
N ILE A 31 6.25 -45.96 0.91
CA ILE A 31 5.29 -44.89 1.15
C ILE A 31 4.09 -45.51 1.88
N VAL A 32 4.08 -45.40 3.21
CA VAL A 32 2.89 -45.71 4.01
C VAL A 32 2.02 -44.46 4.01
N PRO A 33 0.79 -44.50 3.48
CA PRO A 33 -0.11 -43.36 3.49
C PRO A 33 -0.51 -43.06 4.93
N VAL A 34 0.11 -42.04 5.54
CA VAL A 34 -0.31 -41.51 6.83
C VAL A 34 -1.68 -40.90 6.64
N ARG A 35 -2.69 -41.54 7.21
CA ARG A 35 -4.09 -41.11 7.15
C ARG A 35 -4.20 -39.77 7.86
N ARG A 36 -4.35 -38.70 7.09
CA ARG A 36 -4.31 -37.32 7.58
C ARG A 36 -5.64 -36.87 8.19
N THR A 37 -6.31 -37.75 8.94
CA THR A 37 -7.62 -37.53 9.55
C THR A 37 -7.59 -36.36 10.53
N GLY A 38 -6.47 -36.14 11.23
CA GLY A 38 -6.29 -35.00 12.13
C GLY A 38 -6.34 -33.63 11.44
N ARG A 39 -5.95 -33.53 10.16
CA ARG A 39 -6.06 -32.27 9.41
C ARG A 39 -7.48 -32.01 8.91
N TRP A 40 -8.24 -33.06 8.59
CA TRP A 40 -9.65 -32.92 8.28
C TRP A 40 -10.46 -32.59 9.54
N ALA A 41 -10.17 -33.24 10.67
CA ALA A 41 -10.78 -32.90 11.95
C ALA A 41 -10.47 -31.46 12.39
N ALA A 42 -9.22 -31.01 12.26
CA ALA A 42 -8.84 -29.63 12.55
C ALA A 42 -9.48 -28.62 11.57
N ALA A 43 -9.53 -28.95 10.26
CA ALA A 43 -10.18 -28.11 9.27
C ALA A 43 -11.68 -27.98 9.56
N VAL A 44 -12.37 -29.08 9.88
CA VAL A 44 -13.78 -29.08 10.29
C VAL A 44 -13.97 -28.28 11.57
N ALA A 45 -13.11 -28.46 12.57
CA ALA A 45 -13.19 -27.70 13.82
C ALA A 45 -13.03 -26.19 13.59
N VAL A 46 -12.08 -25.77 12.75
CA VAL A 46 -11.90 -24.36 12.38
C VAL A 46 -13.10 -23.83 11.60
N LEU A 47 -13.65 -24.61 10.68
CA LEU A 47 -14.85 -24.24 9.92
C LEU A 47 -16.06 -24.07 10.84
N VAL A 48 -16.23 -24.96 11.82
CA VAL A 48 -17.29 -24.87 12.84
C VAL A 48 -17.08 -23.65 13.73
N LEU A 49 -15.86 -23.37 14.17
CA LEU A 49 -15.56 -22.18 14.96
C LEU A 49 -15.81 -20.88 14.18
N LEU A 50 -15.44 -20.84 12.90
CA LEU A 50 -15.75 -19.71 12.02
C LEU A 50 -17.26 -19.57 11.81
N ALA A 51 -17.97 -20.68 11.63
CA ALA A 51 -19.43 -20.66 11.48
C ALA A 51 -20.11 -20.14 12.76
N LEU A 52 -19.68 -20.60 13.94
CA LEU A 52 -20.18 -20.11 15.23
C LEU A 52 -19.84 -18.63 15.46
N ALA A 53 -18.63 -18.21 15.10
CA ALA A 53 -18.23 -16.81 15.18
C ALA A 53 -19.07 -15.93 14.24
N MET A 54 -19.27 -16.36 12.99
CA MET A 54 -20.09 -15.63 12.02
C MET A 54 -21.56 -15.58 12.47
N ASP A 55 -22.07 -16.69 13.02
CA ASP A 55 -23.41 -16.77 13.59
C ASP A 55 -23.58 -15.79 14.76
N SER A 56 -22.59 -15.75 15.65
CA SER A 56 -22.52 -14.81 16.77
C SER A 56 -22.28 -13.36 16.34
N VAL A 57 -21.77 -13.11 15.14
CA VAL A 57 -21.61 -11.76 14.61
C VAL A 57 -22.94 -11.31 13.99
N ILE A 58 -23.61 -12.17 13.24
CA ILE A 58 -24.84 -11.85 12.50
C ILE A 58 -26.07 -11.81 13.42
N ARG A 59 -26.23 -12.77 14.33
CA ARG A 59 -27.43 -12.90 15.18
C ARG A 59 -27.35 -12.17 16.51
N ASN A 60 -26.20 -11.60 16.85
CA ASN A 60 -26.03 -10.92 18.12
C ASN A 60 -26.53 -9.48 18.02
N ASP A 61 -27.58 -9.18 18.77
CA ASP A 61 -28.19 -7.86 18.88
C ASP A 61 -27.19 -6.77 19.34
N ALA A 62 -26.06 -7.14 19.95
CA ALA A 62 -24.99 -6.20 20.30
C ALA A 62 -24.31 -5.56 19.07
N PHE A 63 -24.30 -6.24 17.91
CA PHE A 63 -23.72 -5.67 16.68
C PHE A 63 -24.65 -4.64 16.01
N GLN A 64 -25.96 -4.67 16.32
CA GLN A 64 -26.96 -3.71 15.83
C GLN A 64 -26.83 -3.42 14.33
N TRP A 65 -26.85 -4.47 13.50
CA TRP A 65 -26.68 -4.35 12.05
C TRP A 65 -27.64 -3.35 11.41
N ASP A 66 -28.85 -3.21 11.94
CA ASP A 66 -29.83 -2.20 11.50
C ASP A 66 -29.33 -0.76 11.73
N VAL A 67 -28.69 -0.49 12.86
CA VAL A 67 -28.11 0.82 13.19
C VAL A 67 -26.88 1.06 12.34
N VAL A 68 -26.01 0.06 12.19
CA VAL A 68 -24.84 0.14 11.31
C VAL A 68 -25.27 0.49 9.89
N LEU A 69 -26.21 -0.25 9.31
CA LEU A 69 -26.75 0.01 7.98
C LEU A 69 -27.43 1.39 7.89
N ALA A 70 -28.18 1.81 8.91
CA ALA A 70 -28.79 3.14 8.94
C ALA A 70 -27.74 4.26 8.96
N TYR A 71 -26.65 4.12 9.73
CA TYR A 71 -25.54 5.08 9.75
C TYR A 71 -24.75 5.06 8.43
N PHE A 72 -24.46 3.89 7.88
CA PHE A 72 -23.79 3.76 6.58
C PHE A 72 -24.64 4.35 5.45
N ALA A 73 -25.97 4.18 5.49
CA ALA A 73 -26.90 4.72 4.51
C ALA A 73 -27.30 6.19 4.78
N THR A 74 -26.83 6.78 5.89
CA THR A 74 -27.08 8.19 6.18
C THR A 74 -26.48 9.06 5.09
N ALA A 75 -27.23 10.09 4.67
CA ALA A 75 -26.83 10.99 3.60
C ALA A 75 -25.39 11.52 3.78
N SER A 76 -24.96 11.83 5.00
CA SER A 76 -23.60 12.30 5.30
C SER A 76 -22.50 11.30 4.92
N VAL A 77 -22.70 10.00 5.14
CA VAL A 77 -21.69 8.96 4.85
C VAL A 77 -21.61 8.69 3.35
N LEU A 78 -22.75 8.53 2.67
CA LEU A 78 -22.77 8.38 1.21
C LEU A 78 -22.16 9.59 0.50
N ARG A 79 -22.39 10.80 1.03
CA ARG A 79 -21.79 12.04 0.52
C ARG A 79 -20.29 12.07 0.72
N GLY A 80 -19.81 11.66 1.90
CA GLY A 80 -18.37 11.52 2.16
C GLY A 80 -17.71 10.50 1.23
N LEU A 81 -18.35 9.34 1.04
CA LEU A 81 -17.89 8.31 0.12
C LEU A 81 -17.83 8.82 -1.32
N TRP A 82 -18.89 9.49 -1.78
CA TRP A 82 -18.93 10.11 -3.10
C TRP A 82 -17.83 11.17 -3.28
N LEU A 83 -17.57 11.99 -2.26
CA LEU A 83 -16.51 12.99 -2.28
C LEU A 83 -15.13 12.36 -2.44
N ILE A 84 -14.82 11.28 -1.69
CA ILE A 84 -13.55 10.57 -1.83
C ILE A 84 -13.43 9.98 -3.23
N LEU A 85 -14.47 9.30 -3.74
CA LEU A 85 -14.46 8.74 -5.10
C LEU A 85 -14.22 9.81 -6.16
N TRP A 86 -14.96 10.91 -6.09
CA TRP A 86 -14.83 12.01 -7.03
C TRP A 86 -13.45 12.66 -6.95
N LEU A 87 -12.95 12.91 -5.73
CA LEU A 87 -11.63 13.52 -5.52
C LEU A 87 -10.51 12.59 -5.99
N THR A 88 -10.60 11.30 -5.71
CA THR A 88 -9.65 10.28 -6.21
C THR A 88 -9.67 10.25 -7.73
N ALA A 89 -10.85 10.26 -8.37
CA ALA A 89 -10.96 10.29 -9.82
C ALA A 89 -10.29 11.54 -10.42
N VAL A 90 -10.55 12.72 -9.85
CA VAL A 90 -9.94 13.98 -10.29
C VAL A 90 -8.41 13.94 -10.15
N VAL A 91 -7.89 13.54 -8.99
CA VAL A 91 -6.45 13.43 -8.73
C VAL A 91 -5.80 12.39 -9.65
N MET A 92 -6.47 11.27 -9.90
CA MET A 92 -5.98 10.21 -10.78
C MET A 92 -5.86 10.70 -12.22
N VAL A 93 -6.85 11.43 -12.74
CA VAL A 93 -6.79 12.03 -14.08
C VAL A 93 -5.66 13.06 -14.16
N LEU A 94 -5.56 13.97 -13.18
CA LEU A 94 -4.48 14.97 -13.12
C LEU A 94 -3.09 14.31 -13.06
N GLY A 95 -2.92 13.31 -12.20
CA GLY A 95 -1.67 12.56 -12.07
C GLY A 95 -1.32 11.79 -13.34
N PHE A 96 -2.31 11.22 -14.02
CA PHE A 96 -2.12 10.53 -15.30
C PHE A 96 -1.69 11.50 -16.40
N VAL A 97 -2.36 12.65 -16.55
CA VAL A 97 -2.00 13.66 -17.54
C VAL A 97 -0.58 14.19 -17.28
N LEU A 98 -0.24 14.47 -16.03
CA LEU A 98 1.10 14.94 -15.67
C LEU A 98 2.17 13.87 -15.92
N GLY A 99 1.89 12.61 -15.58
CA GLY A 99 2.77 11.47 -15.87
C GLY A 99 2.95 11.25 -17.38
N ALA A 100 1.88 11.37 -18.16
CA ALA A 100 1.92 11.27 -19.61
C ALA A 100 2.77 12.40 -20.23
N LEU A 101 2.60 13.63 -19.76
CA LEU A 101 3.41 14.76 -20.20
C LEU A 101 4.90 14.52 -19.89
N LEU A 102 5.23 14.05 -18.68
CA LEU A 102 6.59 13.72 -18.29
C LEU A 102 7.18 12.57 -19.12
N ALA A 103 6.36 11.58 -19.51
CA ALA A 103 6.77 10.50 -20.39
C ALA A 103 7.12 11.01 -21.79
N VAL A 104 6.33 11.95 -22.33
CA VAL A 104 6.62 12.61 -23.61
C VAL A 104 7.90 13.45 -23.52
N LEU A 105 8.07 14.23 -22.45
CA LEU A 105 9.30 15.00 -22.19
C LEU A 105 10.55 14.10 -22.11
N ARG A 106 10.38 12.87 -21.63
CA ARG A 106 11.47 11.88 -21.53
C ARG A 106 11.86 11.26 -22.88
N LEU A 107 10.94 11.25 -23.84
CA LEU A 107 11.16 10.77 -25.21
C LEU A 107 11.70 11.86 -26.15
N SER A 108 11.62 13.13 -25.71
CA SER A 108 12.19 14.27 -26.42
C SER A 108 13.71 14.17 -26.49
N GLY A 109 14.28 14.42 -27.68
CA GLY A 109 15.73 14.41 -27.91
C GLY A 109 16.50 15.54 -27.23
N ASN A 110 15.82 16.47 -26.54
CA ASN A 110 16.48 17.56 -25.81
C ASN A 110 16.93 17.07 -24.41
N PRO A 111 18.25 17.04 -24.12
CA PRO A 111 18.80 16.53 -22.86
C PRO A 111 18.32 17.32 -21.64
N VAL A 112 17.94 18.60 -21.79
CA VAL A 112 17.41 19.42 -20.69
C VAL A 112 16.03 18.91 -20.26
N LEU A 113 15.12 18.67 -21.21
CA LEU A 113 13.78 18.15 -20.92
C LEU A 113 13.87 16.74 -20.30
N GLN A 114 14.79 15.93 -20.82
CA GLN A 114 15.05 14.60 -20.30
C GLN A 114 15.61 14.63 -18.88
N ALA A 115 16.57 15.52 -18.58
CA ALA A 115 17.15 15.69 -17.25
C ALA A 115 16.11 16.18 -16.23
N VAL A 116 15.24 17.12 -16.62
CA VAL A 116 14.14 17.60 -15.77
C VAL A 116 13.16 16.47 -15.44
N SER A 117 12.74 15.69 -16.44
CA SER A 117 11.87 14.51 -16.23
C SER A 117 12.55 13.47 -15.33
N TRP A 118 13.84 13.19 -15.55
CA TRP A 118 14.63 12.26 -14.74
C TRP A 118 14.83 12.75 -13.30
N GLY A 119 14.95 14.07 -13.10
CA GLY A 119 15.02 14.71 -11.79
C GLY A 119 13.69 14.60 -11.05
N TYR A 120 12.58 14.98 -11.70
CA TYR A 120 11.24 14.92 -11.13
C TYR A 120 10.88 13.50 -10.65
N VAL A 121 10.97 12.49 -11.54
CA VAL A 121 10.62 11.11 -11.17
C VAL A 121 11.46 10.62 -10.01
N ARG A 122 12.76 10.91 -10.01
CA ARG A 122 13.67 10.43 -8.95
C ARG A 122 13.43 11.13 -7.63
N LEU A 123 13.14 12.43 -7.61
CA LEU A 123 12.74 13.13 -6.39
C LEU A 123 11.47 12.50 -5.82
N PHE A 124 10.39 12.43 -6.60
CA PHE A 124 9.12 11.88 -6.10
C PHE A 124 9.19 10.40 -5.70
N ARG A 125 10.06 9.58 -6.31
CA ARG A 125 10.24 8.17 -5.92
C ARG A 125 11.23 7.95 -4.78
N SER A 126 12.25 8.80 -4.65
CA SER A 126 13.34 8.62 -3.68
C SER A 126 13.16 9.45 -2.43
N THR A 127 12.27 10.44 -2.42
CA THR A 127 11.94 11.20 -1.21
C THR A 127 11.02 10.36 -0.31
N PRO A 128 11.37 10.18 0.98
CA PRO A 128 10.51 9.49 1.93
C PRO A 128 9.13 10.15 2.04
N ILE A 129 8.07 9.35 2.17
CA ILE A 129 6.68 9.85 2.23
C ILE A 129 6.44 10.82 3.39
N LEU A 130 7.21 10.72 4.47
CA LEU A 130 7.13 11.63 5.61
C LEU A 130 7.75 13.00 5.33
N VAL A 131 8.79 13.06 4.49
CA VAL A 131 9.51 14.31 4.18
C VAL A 131 8.65 15.21 3.32
N GLN A 132 7.83 14.67 2.42
CA GLN A 132 6.93 15.46 1.56
C GLN A 132 5.96 16.35 2.36
N PRO A 133 5.06 15.84 3.22
CA PRO A 133 4.16 16.67 4.00
C PRO A 133 4.90 17.55 5.00
N LEU A 134 6.02 17.09 5.58
CA LEU A 134 6.84 17.91 6.48
C LEU A 134 7.43 19.12 5.77
N PHE A 135 7.93 18.94 4.54
CA PHE A 135 8.47 20.00 3.70
C PHE A 135 7.38 21.02 3.33
N TRP A 136 6.21 20.54 2.88
CA TRP A 136 5.08 21.41 2.57
C TRP A 136 4.58 22.19 3.79
N PHE A 137 4.51 21.52 4.95
CA PHE A 137 4.13 22.16 6.21
C PHE A 137 5.14 23.25 6.63
N ASN A 138 6.44 22.96 6.57
CA ASN A 138 7.49 23.93 6.90
C ASN A 138 7.48 25.15 5.96
N ILE A 139 7.31 24.94 4.65
CA ILE A 139 7.21 26.05 3.69
C ILE A 139 5.93 26.86 3.92
N GLY A 140 4.81 26.21 4.22
CA GLY A 140 3.57 26.90 4.57
C GLY A 140 3.72 27.79 5.81
N ALA A 141 4.50 27.33 6.79
CA ALA A 141 4.85 28.11 7.98
C ALA A 141 5.86 29.24 7.71
N LEU A 142 6.79 29.03 6.76
CA LEU A 142 7.82 30.01 6.39
C LEU A 142 7.29 31.12 5.47
N TYR A 143 6.29 30.83 4.63
CA TYR A 143 5.63 31.79 3.73
C TYR A 143 4.11 31.89 3.95
N PRO A 144 3.65 32.31 5.14
CA PRO A 144 2.23 32.30 5.50
C PRO A 144 1.36 33.25 4.66
N GLN A 145 1.90 34.39 4.23
CA GLN A 145 1.15 35.38 3.44
C GLN A 145 0.85 34.96 2.00
N ILE A 146 1.69 34.10 1.40
CA ILE A 146 1.60 33.73 -0.02
C ILE A 146 1.00 32.33 -0.18
N LEU A 147 1.42 31.38 0.66
CA LEU A 147 1.06 29.96 0.55
C LEU A 147 0.22 29.46 1.72
N GLY A 148 0.44 29.95 2.94
CA GLY A 148 -0.19 29.42 4.14
C GLY A 148 -1.68 29.78 4.28
N VAL A 149 -2.02 31.06 4.20
CA VAL A 149 -3.38 31.53 4.46
C VAL A 149 -4.19 31.63 3.17
N SER A 150 -3.67 32.28 2.12
CA SER A 150 -4.44 32.52 0.89
C SER A 150 -4.73 31.24 0.09
N ALA A 151 -3.75 30.35 -0.08
CA ALA A 151 -3.97 29.11 -0.84
C ALA A 151 -4.88 28.14 -0.10
N VAL A 152 -4.70 27.96 1.22
CA VAL A 152 -5.59 27.15 2.05
C VAL A 152 -7.00 27.73 2.05
N THR A 153 -7.14 29.04 2.24
CA THR A 153 -8.46 29.69 2.23
C THR A 153 -9.11 29.58 0.86
N THR A 154 -8.38 29.74 -0.23
CA THR A 154 -8.92 29.63 -1.60
C THR A 154 -9.30 28.18 -1.94
N LEU A 155 -8.47 27.20 -1.60
CA LEU A 155 -8.79 25.79 -1.82
C LEU A 155 -10.00 25.36 -0.97
N LEU A 156 -10.07 25.81 0.28
CA LEU A 156 -11.21 25.61 1.16
C LEU A 156 -12.46 26.31 0.60
N SER A 157 -12.33 27.52 0.07
CA SER A 157 -13.41 28.29 -0.58
C SER A 157 -13.93 27.59 -1.82
N ILE A 158 -13.02 27.05 -2.65
CA ILE A 158 -13.37 26.29 -3.84
C ILE A 158 -14.08 25.01 -3.41
N GLY A 159 -13.53 24.26 -2.45
CA GLY A 159 -14.16 23.09 -1.86
C GLY A 159 -15.56 23.39 -1.34
N GLN A 160 -15.71 24.47 -0.56
CA GLN A 160 -17.00 24.94 -0.04
C GLN A 160 -17.99 25.28 -1.17
N ARG A 161 -17.56 25.99 -2.22
CA ARG A 161 -18.41 26.27 -3.39
C ARG A 161 -18.80 25.02 -4.16
N TYR A 162 -17.90 24.05 -4.27
CA TYR A 162 -18.22 22.76 -4.90
C TYR A 162 -19.25 22.00 -4.05
N VAL A 163 -19.04 21.96 -2.74
CA VAL A 163 -19.97 21.39 -1.75
C VAL A 163 -21.32 22.08 -1.86
N GLU A 164 -21.40 23.41 -1.80
CA GLU A 164 -22.65 24.17 -1.94
C GLU A 164 -23.34 23.90 -3.28
N ARG A 165 -22.63 23.95 -4.40
CA ARG A 165 -23.24 23.75 -5.72
C ARG A 165 -23.72 22.33 -5.97
N TYR A 166 -23.02 21.33 -5.43
CA TYR A 166 -23.43 19.92 -5.55
C TYR A 166 -24.49 19.54 -4.52
N TYR A 167 -24.46 20.10 -3.31
CA TYR A 167 -25.38 19.73 -2.23
C TYR A 167 -26.64 20.60 -2.14
N ALA A 168 -26.58 21.90 -2.46
CA ALA A 168 -27.77 22.77 -2.48
C ALA A 168 -28.72 22.45 -3.62
N ARG A 169 -28.26 21.75 -4.66
CA ARG A 169 -29.11 21.31 -5.78
C ARG A 169 -29.98 20.10 -5.44
N GLY A 170 -29.63 19.32 -4.40
CA GLY A 170 -30.36 18.11 -3.99
C GLY A 170 -31.61 18.38 -3.15
N THR A 171 -31.74 19.56 -2.53
CA THR A 171 -32.89 19.93 -1.69
C THR A 171 -33.94 20.78 -2.40
N ALA A 172 -33.65 21.27 -3.61
CA ALA A 172 -34.55 22.15 -4.36
C ALA A 172 -35.61 21.41 -5.20
N GLY A 173 -35.51 20.08 -5.35
CA GLY A 173 -36.43 19.26 -6.16
C GLY A 173 -37.46 18.44 -5.37
N ALA A 174 -37.53 18.61 -4.04
CA ALA A 174 -38.38 17.80 -3.16
C ALA A 174 -39.52 18.61 -2.51
N ARG A 175 -40.18 19.47 -3.30
CA ARG A 175 -41.45 20.11 -2.94
C ARG A 175 -42.48 19.83 -4.02
#